data_AF-A0ABD2FS77-F1
#
_entry.id   AF-A0ABD2FS77-F1
#
_cell.length_a   1.000
_cell.length_b   1.000
_cell.length_c   1.000
_cell.angle_alpha   90.00
_cell.angle_beta   90.00
_cell.angle_gamma   90.00
#
_symmetry.space_group_name_H-M   'P 1'
#
loop_
_entity.id
_entity.type
_entity.pdbx_description
1 polymer ?
#
loop_
_entity_poly.entity_id
_entity_poly.type
_entity_poly.pdbx_seq_one_letter_code
_entity_poly.pdbx_strand_id
1 'polypeptide(L)'
;MEREELLNEVKKKNNHKVIQEKMTKTFSYRRLEVVTGSPAAGDFKERWPALFCEAEIKAEFGRITTISLEQSFMYKLDHYTPKRIALMKVKGGVLGTKLRPFLEKLSQNQSIDMRRDSVIRSLILYLGEKQQDLFEDCLEDSRSDATEHVLKILVVHGANEEDPVDAALLLEGREIMPGCGSTAKACTLLMGLIYALNLAYPPTLRYTFEVFQKLFLGLDGIKLTPKVQALNVNLLS
;
A
#
# COMPACT_ATOMS: atom_id res chain seq x y z
N MET A 1 -21.94 -8.30 22.28
CA MET A 1 -22.03 -9.68 21.77
C MET A 1 -21.11 -9.92 20.55
N GLU A 2 -21.49 -9.60 19.30
CA GLU A 2 -20.68 -10.00 18.13
C GLU A 2 -19.24 -9.41 18.10
N ARG A 3 -19.06 -8.14 18.50
CA ARG A 3 -17.72 -7.52 18.61
C ARG A 3 -16.86 -8.16 19.70
N GLU A 4 -17.42 -8.40 20.88
CA GLU A 4 -16.70 -9.03 22.00
C GLU A 4 -16.30 -10.46 21.67
N GLU A 5 -17.17 -11.19 20.99
CA GLU A 5 -16.83 -12.53 20.47
C GLU A 5 -15.70 -12.46 19.46
N LEU A 6 -15.72 -11.51 18.52
CA LEU A 6 -14.64 -11.31 17.55
C LEU A 6 -13.30 -11.05 18.26
N LEU A 7 -13.28 -10.24 19.33
CA LEU A 7 -12.07 -9.99 20.13
C LEU A 7 -11.53 -11.27 20.78
N ASN A 8 -12.41 -12.20 21.15
CA ASN A 8 -12.01 -13.50 21.69
C ASN A 8 -11.52 -14.45 20.57
N GLU A 9 -12.14 -14.42 19.39
CA GLU A 9 -11.74 -15.27 18.26
C GLU A 9 -10.36 -14.91 17.72
N VAL A 10 -10.00 -13.62 17.68
CA VAL A 10 -8.67 -13.15 17.23
C VAL A 10 -7.52 -13.72 18.09
N LYS A 11 -7.79 -14.04 19.36
CA LYS A 11 -6.79 -14.59 20.29
C LYS A 11 -6.54 -16.09 20.08
N LYS A 12 -7.39 -16.78 19.33
CA LYS A 12 -7.35 -18.23 19.14
C LYS A 12 -6.55 -18.58 17.88
N LYS A 13 -5.76 -19.65 17.95
CA LYS A 13 -5.02 -20.16 16.78
C LYS A 13 -6.00 -20.78 15.77
N ASN A 14 -5.72 -20.60 14.48
CA ASN A 14 -6.43 -21.24 13.35
C ASN A 14 -7.92 -20.87 13.18
N ASN A 15 -8.37 -19.72 13.70
CA ASN A 15 -9.79 -19.32 13.64
C ASN A 15 -10.17 -18.43 12.44
N HIS A 16 -9.37 -18.46 11.38
CA HIS A 16 -9.53 -17.60 10.20
C HIS A 16 -10.96 -17.60 9.62
N LYS A 17 -11.59 -18.77 9.47
CA LYS A 17 -12.97 -18.87 8.93
C LYS A 17 -13.99 -18.19 9.84
N VAL A 18 -13.91 -18.43 11.15
CA VAL A 18 -14.82 -17.84 12.14
C VAL A 18 -14.64 -16.32 12.19
N ILE A 19 -13.39 -15.85 12.15
CA ILE A 19 -13.07 -14.43 12.07
C ILE A 19 -13.69 -13.82 10.82
N GLN A 20 -13.52 -14.44 9.65
CA GLN A 20 -14.05 -13.94 8.37
C GLN A 20 -15.59 -13.86 8.37
N GLU A 21 -16.27 -14.86 8.92
CA GLU A 21 -17.73 -14.86 9.07
C GLU A 21 -18.20 -13.73 9.99
N LYS A 22 -17.56 -13.57 11.16
CA LYS A 22 -17.88 -12.49 12.11
C LYS A 22 -17.57 -11.12 11.51
N MET A 23 -16.45 -10.97 10.82
CA MET A 23 -16.09 -9.74 10.11
C MET A 23 -17.13 -9.40 9.06
N THR A 24 -17.66 -10.38 8.34
CA THR A 24 -18.74 -10.17 7.38
C THR A 24 -20.02 -9.66 8.04
N LYS A 25 -20.47 -10.29 9.14
CA LYS A 25 -21.66 -9.87 9.89
C LYS A 25 -21.53 -8.46 10.48
N THR A 26 -20.33 -8.09 10.91
CA THR A 26 -20.05 -6.83 11.59
C THR A 26 -19.61 -5.69 10.66
N PHE A 27 -19.63 -5.90 9.34
CA PHE A 27 -19.22 -4.91 8.34
C PHE A 27 -19.97 -3.58 8.45
N SER A 28 -21.30 -3.62 8.59
CA SER A 28 -22.13 -2.41 8.68
C SER A 28 -21.79 -1.57 9.91
N TYR A 29 -21.53 -2.20 11.06
CA TYR A 29 -21.13 -1.49 12.28
C TYR A 29 -19.79 -0.77 12.12
N ARG A 30 -18.78 -1.45 11.54
CA ARG A 30 -17.48 -0.82 11.25
C ARG A 30 -17.62 0.34 10.28
N ARG A 31 -18.39 0.17 9.20
CA ARG A 31 -18.62 1.25 8.22
C ARG A 31 -19.33 2.44 8.83
N LEU A 32 -20.34 2.22 9.69
CA LEU A 32 -21.02 3.29 10.40
C LEU A 32 -20.03 4.06 11.28
N GLU A 33 -19.23 3.37 12.08
CA GLU A 33 -18.24 3.99 12.97
C GLU A 33 -17.22 4.84 12.19
N VAL A 34 -16.67 4.31 11.09
CA VAL A 34 -15.70 5.01 10.25
C VAL A 34 -16.30 6.27 9.60
N VAL A 35 -17.50 6.14 9.02
CA VAL A 35 -18.13 7.23 8.26
C VAL A 35 -18.66 8.33 9.18
N THR A 36 -19.14 7.99 10.38
CA THR A 36 -19.72 8.96 11.31
C THR A 36 -18.71 9.57 12.28
N GLY A 37 -17.69 8.81 12.68
CA GLY A 37 -16.75 9.20 13.73
C GLY A 37 -15.35 9.55 13.26
N SER A 38 -14.94 9.14 12.05
CA SER A 38 -13.55 9.27 11.56
C SER A 38 -12.51 8.93 12.65
N PRO A 39 -12.58 7.71 13.22
CA PRO A 39 -11.78 7.35 14.37
C PRO A 39 -10.29 7.27 14.01
N ALA A 40 -9.42 7.60 14.97
CA ALA A 40 -8.00 7.34 14.86
C ALA A 40 -7.74 5.84 14.59
N ALA A 41 -6.77 5.53 13.72
CA ALA A 41 -6.45 4.19 13.29
C ALA A 41 -6.04 3.29 14.46
N GLY A 42 -5.28 3.84 15.42
CA GLY A 42 -4.88 3.12 16.63
C GLY A 42 -6.09 2.70 17.49
N ASP A 43 -6.97 3.65 17.78
CA ASP A 43 -8.17 3.39 18.58
C ASP A 43 -9.13 2.45 17.85
N PHE A 44 -9.25 2.58 16.52
CA PHE A 44 -10.05 1.68 15.71
C PHE A 44 -9.49 0.26 15.71
N LYS A 45 -8.16 0.10 15.70
CA LYS A 45 -7.47 -1.20 15.83
C LYS A 45 -7.73 -1.87 17.17
N GLU A 46 -7.78 -1.14 18.27
CA GLU A 46 -8.16 -1.71 19.57
C GLU A 46 -9.59 -2.26 19.56
N ARG A 47 -10.49 -1.59 18.82
CA ARG A 47 -11.89 -2.00 18.73
C ARG A 47 -12.15 -3.12 17.73
N TRP A 48 -11.40 -3.14 16.62
CA TRP A 48 -11.54 -4.07 15.50
C TRP A 48 -10.19 -4.68 15.08
N PRO A 49 -9.45 -5.36 15.97
CA PRO A 49 -8.09 -5.83 15.70
C PRO A 49 -8.03 -6.84 14.55
N ALA A 50 -9.10 -7.62 14.34
CA ALA A 50 -9.22 -8.56 13.22
C ALA A 50 -9.05 -7.90 11.85
N LEU A 51 -9.49 -6.64 11.70
CA LEU A 51 -9.38 -5.91 10.43
C LEU A 51 -7.91 -5.74 10.02
N PHE A 52 -7.02 -5.59 10.99
CA PHE A 52 -5.60 -5.28 10.77
C PHE A 52 -4.76 -6.55 10.57
N CYS A 53 -5.30 -7.49 9.77
CA CYS A 53 -4.55 -8.61 9.21
C CYS A 53 -4.71 -8.63 7.68
N GLU A 54 -3.75 -9.20 6.97
CA GLU A 54 -3.69 -9.20 5.50
C GLU A 54 -5.01 -9.68 4.86
N ALA A 55 -5.56 -10.80 5.36
CA ALA A 55 -6.78 -11.40 4.83
C ALA A 55 -8.01 -10.50 4.99
N GLU A 56 -8.20 -9.89 6.15
CA GLU A 56 -9.37 -9.07 6.43
C GLU A 56 -9.29 -7.68 5.81
N ILE A 57 -8.10 -7.08 5.64
CA ILE A 57 -7.95 -5.86 4.84
C ILE A 57 -8.43 -6.09 3.41
N LYS A 58 -7.97 -7.17 2.79
CA LYS A 58 -8.37 -7.55 1.41
C LYS A 58 -9.87 -7.78 1.33
N ALA A 59 -10.43 -8.51 2.30
CA ALA A 59 -11.87 -8.78 2.34
C ALA A 59 -12.69 -7.51 2.55
N GLU A 60 -12.30 -6.62 3.47
CA GLU A 60 -13.00 -5.37 3.75
C GLU A 60 -12.99 -4.43 2.55
N PHE A 61 -11.84 -4.29 1.89
CA PHE A 61 -11.73 -3.55 0.64
C PHE A 61 -12.66 -4.12 -0.44
N GLY A 62 -12.70 -5.45 -0.58
CA GLY A 62 -13.59 -6.13 -1.52
C GLY A 62 -15.06 -5.90 -1.21
N ARG A 63 -15.46 -5.88 0.07
CA ARG A 63 -16.85 -5.55 0.48
C ARG A 63 -17.25 -4.12 0.11
N ILE A 64 -16.29 -3.17 0.15
CA ILE A 64 -16.53 -1.76 -0.18
C ILE A 64 -16.56 -1.54 -1.70
N THR A 65 -15.64 -2.16 -2.43
CA THR A 65 -15.35 -1.80 -3.83
C THR A 65 -15.76 -2.85 -4.85
N THR A 66 -16.03 -4.08 -4.41
CA THR A 66 -16.20 -5.30 -5.24
C THR A 66 -14.95 -5.76 -5.98
N ILE A 67 -13.80 -5.12 -5.75
CA ILE A 67 -12.54 -5.40 -6.45
C ILE A 67 -11.64 -6.31 -5.61
N SER A 68 -10.99 -7.28 -6.26
CA SER A 68 -9.94 -8.10 -5.66
C SER A 68 -8.67 -7.27 -5.49
N LEU A 69 -8.39 -6.81 -4.27
CA LEU A 69 -7.33 -5.84 -3.95
C LEU A 69 -5.96 -6.27 -4.49
N GLU A 70 -5.40 -7.36 -3.95
CA GLU A 70 -4.04 -7.78 -4.27
C GLU A 70 -3.90 -8.28 -5.70
N GLN A 71 -4.87 -9.08 -6.17
CA GLN A 71 -4.83 -9.59 -7.53
C GLN A 71 -4.82 -8.46 -8.56
N SER A 72 -5.72 -7.47 -8.41
CA SER A 72 -5.81 -6.35 -9.36
C SER A 72 -4.55 -5.48 -9.31
N PHE A 73 -4.12 -5.13 -8.10
CA PHE A 73 -2.95 -4.27 -7.91
C PHE A 73 -1.68 -4.90 -8.47
N MET A 74 -1.38 -6.14 -8.06
CA MET A 74 -0.15 -6.84 -8.48
C MET A 74 -0.16 -7.16 -9.96
N TYR A 75 -1.31 -7.61 -10.50
CA TYR A 75 -1.43 -7.87 -11.94
C TYR A 75 -1.15 -6.63 -12.76
N LYS A 76 -1.76 -5.48 -12.41
CA LYS A 76 -1.56 -4.23 -13.15
C LYS A 76 -0.14 -3.68 -12.99
N LEU A 77 0.43 -3.78 -11.80
CA LEU A 77 1.82 -3.41 -11.56
C LEU A 77 2.77 -4.19 -12.47
N ASP A 78 2.62 -5.52 -12.51
CA ASP A 78 3.46 -6.39 -13.34
C ASP A 78 3.20 -6.16 -14.84
N HIS A 79 1.92 -6.03 -15.22
CA HIS A 79 1.51 -5.78 -16.61
C HIS A 79 2.14 -4.51 -17.20
N TYR A 80 2.19 -3.42 -16.42
CA TYR A 80 2.78 -2.16 -16.87
C TYR A 80 4.30 -2.12 -16.72
N THR A 81 4.92 -3.04 -15.98
CA THR A 81 6.36 -3.00 -15.67
C THR A 81 7.24 -2.94 -16.91
N PRO A 82 7.10 -3.81 -17.94
CA PRO A 82 8.01 -3.78 -19.10
C PRO A 82 7.99 -2.44 -19.85
N LYS A 83 6.80 -1.91 -20.11
CA LYS A 83 6.62 -0.62 -20.80
C LYS A 83 7.14 0.55 -19.98
N ARG A 84 6.93 0.51 -18.66
CA ARG A 84 7.49 1.52 -17.74
C ARG A 84 9.01 1.55 -17.78
N ILE A 85 9.65 0.39 -17.74
CA ILE A 85 11.11 0.29 -17.84
C ILE A 85 11.59 0.92 -19.14
N ALA A 86 10.95 0.60 -20.28
CA ALA A 86 11.28 1.19 -21.56
C ALA A 86 11.14 2.73 -21.58
N LEU A 87 10.01 3.24 -21.05
CA LEU A 87 9.76 4.68 -20.95
C LEU A 87 10.79 5.41 -20.07
N MET A 88 11.25 4.76 -19.00
CA MET A 88 12.23 5.33 -18.08
C MET A 88 13.64 5.33 -18.69
N LYS A 89 14.02 4.30 -19.48
CA LYS A 89 15.33 4.22 -20.15
C LYS A 89 15.57 5.37 -21.15
N VAL A 90 14.51 5.89 -21.78
CA VAL A 90 14.63 6.98 -22.75
C VAL A 90 14.64 8.38 -22.10
N LYS A 91 14.45 8.49 -20.78
CA LYS A 91 14.49 9.77 -20.09
C LYS A 91 15.92 10.22 -19.83
N GLY A 92 16.26 11.42 -20.30
CA GLY A 92 17.53 12.10 -20.02
C GLY A 92 17.42 13.15 -18.91
N GLY A 93 18.46 13.98 -18.80
CA GLY A 93 18.52 15.10 -17.85
C GLY A 93 18.51 14.65 -16.38
N VAL A 94 18.12 15.58 -15.48
CA VAL A 94 18.11 15.35 -14.02
C VAL A 94 17.23 14.16 -13.64
N LEU A 95 16.06 14.01 -14.27
CA LEU A 95 15.17 12.88 -14.01
C LEU A 95 15.79 11.56 -14.43
N GLY A 96 16.41 11.51 -15.62
CA GLY A 96 17.13 10.33 -16.10
C GLY A 96 18.25 9.89 -15.15
N THR A 97 19.03 10.84 -14.63
CA THR A 97 20.07 10.56 -13.62
C THR A 97 19.49 9.97 -12.35
N LYS A 98 18.37 10.50 -11.84
CA LYS A 98 17.71 9.96 -10.64
C LYS A 98 17.05 8.60 -10.86
N LEU A 99 16.62 8.28 -12.09
CA LEU A 99 16.01 7.00 -12.45
C LEU A 99 17.05 5.89 -12.67
N ARG A 100 18.29 6.24 -13.00
CA ARG A 100 19.35 5.28 -13.38
C ARG A 100 19.60 4.19 -12.33
N PRO A 101 19.73 4.47 -11.02
CA PRO A 101 19.97 3.42 -10.03
C PRO A 101 18.84 2.37 -10.00
N PHE A 102 17.58 2.81 -10.16
CA PHE A 102 16.43 1.91 -10.22
C PHE A 102 16.45 1.05 -11.49
N LEU A 103 16.82 1.63 -12.63
CA LEU A 103 16.93 0.90 -13.90
C LEU A 103 18.06 -0.13 -13.89
N GLU A 104 19.18 0.19 -13.25
CA GLU A 104 20.31 -0.73 -13.03
C GLU A 104 19.87 -1.90 -12.14
N LYS A 105 19.22 -1.62 -11.00
CA LYS A 105 18.61 -2.66 -10.16
C LYS A 105 17.63 -3.54 -10.95
N LEU A 106 16.74 -2.93 -11.74
CA LEU A 106 15.77 -3.64 -12.58
C LEU A 106 16.39 -4.51 -13.69
N SER A 107 17.64 -4.23 -14.09
CA SER A 107 18.37 -5.03 -15.08
C SER A 107 19.08 -6.25 -14.48
N GLN A 108 19.23 -6.28 -13.16
CA GLN A 108 19.79 -7.41 -12.43
C GLN A 108 18.71 -8.50 -12.25
N ASN A 109 19.11 -9.77 -12.14
CA ASN A 109 18.21 -10.90 -11.86
C ASN A 109 17.72 -10.88 -10.40
N GLN A 110 16.96 -9.85 -10.06
CA GLN A 110 16.40 -9.64 -8.73
C GLN A 110 15.09 -10.41 -8.53
N SER A 111 14.69 -10.59 -7.27
CA SER A 111 13.40 -11.17 -6.92
C SER A 111 12.23 -10.35 -7.49
N ILE A 112 11.06 -10.96 -7.57
CA ILE A 112 9.84 -10.29 -8.05
C ILE A 112 9.52 -9.07 -7.17
N ASP A 113 9.69 -9.18 -5.85
CA ASP A 113 9.40 -8.11 -4.91
C ASP A 113 10.35 -6.92 -5.06
N MET A 114 11.65 -7.17 -5.24
CA MET A 114 12.63 -6.11 -5.50
C MET A 114 12.37 -5.37 -6.81
N ARG A 115 11.95 -6.12 -7.85
CA ARG A 115 11.53 -5.53 -9.13
C ARG A 115 10.32 -4.63 -8.92
N ARG A 116 9.30 -5.10 -8.20
CA ARG A 116 8.09 -4.32 -7.90
C ARG A 116 8.40 -3.07 -7.07
N ASP A 117 9.27 -3.17 -6.05
CA ASP A 117 9.73 -2.04 -5.25
C ASP A 117 10.40 -0.97 -6.14
N SER A 118 11.37 -1.38 -6.98
CA SER A 118 12.05 -0.48 -7.91
C SER A 118 11.09 0.19 -8.89
N VAL A 119 10.09 -0.55 -9.38
CA VAL A 119 9.03 -0.01 -10.24
C VAL A 119 8.13 0.98 -9.51
N ILE A 120 7.78 0.74 -8.24
CA ILE A 120 6.96 1.68 -7.45
C ILE A 120 7.76 2.95 -7.13
N ARG A 121 8.98 2.81 -6.62
CA ARG A 121 9.85 3.96 -6.28
C ARG A 121 10.14 4.84 -7.49
N SER A 122 10.46 4.23 -8.63
CA SER A 122 10.65 4.96 -9.90
C SER A 122 9.37 5.60 -10.42
N LEU A 123 8.17 5.08 -10.11
CA LEU A 123 6.89 5.70 -10.46
C LEU A 123 6.73 7.05 -9.78
N ILE A 124 6.91 7.06 -8.47
CA ILE A 124 6.77 8.25 -7.62
C ILE A 124 7.70 9.34 -8.14
N LEU A 125 8.95 8.98 -8.40
CA LEU A 125 9.95 9.89 -8.94
C LEU A 125 9.58 10.41 -10.35
N TYR A 126 9.10 9.53 -11.25
CA TYR A 126 8.64 9.91 -12.58
C TYR A 126 7.46 10.89 -12.53
N LEU A 127 6.56 10.69 -11.56
CA LEU A 127 5.44 11.59 -11.29
C LEU A 127 5.88 12.89 -10.59
N GLY A 128 7.17 13.11 -10.37
CA GLY A 128 7.72 14.30 -9.74
C GLY A 128 7.39 14.41 -8.25
N GLU A 129 7.04 13.30 -7.62
CA GLU A 129 6.76 13.18 -6.20
C GLU A 129 7.98 12.59 -5.47
N LYS A 130 8.02 12.68 -4.13
CA LYS A 130 9.18 12.23 -3.34
C LYS A 130 8.89 10.86 -2.74
N GLN A 131 9.83 9.93 -2.91
CA GLN A 131 9.72 8.59 -2.33
C GLN A 131 9.68 8.65 -0.80
N GLN A 132 10.44 9.59 -0.22
CA GLN A 132 10.49 9.83 1.22
C GLN A 132 9.13 10.24 1.78
N ASP A 133 8.19 10.72 0.97
CA ASP A 133 6.85 11.06 1.45
C ASP A 133 6.04 9.79 1.76
N LEU A 134 6.35 8.65 1.12
CA LEU A 134 5.69 7.36 1.35
C LEU A 134 6.53 6.38 2.15
N PHE A 135 7.82 6.26 1.84
CA PHE A 135 8.73 5.25 2.37
C PHE A 135 9.67 5.85 3.41
N GLU A 136 9.83 5.14 4.51
CA GLU A 136 10.80 5.39 5.56
C GLU A 136 11.68 4.16 5.68
N ASP A 137 12.99 4.27 5.43
CA ASP A 137 13.91 3.13 5.57
C ASP A 137 14.41 3.05 7.03
N CYS A 138 14.38 1.86 7.64
CA CYS A 138 14.90 1.66 9.00
C CYS A 138 15.67 0.35 9.12
N LEU A 139 16.60 0.28 10.08
CA LEU A 139 17.21 -1.00 10.48
C LEU A 139 16.28 -1.71 11.47
N GLU A 140 16.26 -3.04 11.43
CA GLU A 140 15.42 -3.90 12.27
C GLU A 140 15.49 -3.54 13.77
N ASP A 141 16.69 -3.20 14.26
CA ASP A 141 16.97 -2.84 15.66
C ASP A 141 16.66 -1.38 16.04
N SER A 142 16.23 -0.55 15.07
CA SER A 142 16.14 0.91 15.21
C SER A 142 14.81 1.47 14.69
N ARG A 143 13.71 0.74 14.88
CA ARG A 143 12.36 1.24 14.54
C ARG A 143 12.12 2.56 15.29
N SER A 144 12.09 3.67 14.54
CA SER A 144 12.08 5.03 15.08
C SER A 144 10.73 5.38 15.72
N ASP A 145 10.75 6.42 16.55
CA ASP A 145 9.57 7.05 17.10
C ASP A 145 8.86 7.86 15.99
N ALA A 146 7.86 7.25 15.35
CA ALA A 146 7.22 7.76 14.13
C ALA A 146 6.11 8.81 14.38
N THR A 147 6.09 9.44 15.56
CA THR A 147 4.94 10.23 16.08
C THR A 147 4.44 11.36 15.19
N GLU A 148 5.27 11.89 14.28
CA GLU A 148 4.88 12.97 13.35
C GLU A 148 4.25 12.47 12.03
N HIS A 149 4.26 11.17 11.76
CA HIS A 149 3.87 10.61 10.47
C HIS A 149 2.38 10.28 10.37
N VAL A 150 1.66 10.89 9.43
CA VAL A 150 0.23 10.56 9.19
C VAL A 150 0.08 9.19 8.51
N LEU A 151 0.92 8.91 7.50
CA LEU A 151 0.84 7.69 6.70
C LEU A 151 2.21 7.39 6.06
N LYS A 152 2.80 6.25 6.38
CA LYS A 152 4.09 5.78 5.84
C LYS A 152 4.13 4.27 5.69
N ILE A 153 5.02 3.82 4.82
CA ILE A 153 5.49 2.43 4.74
C ILE A 153 6.91 2.41 5.28
N LEU A 154 7.09 1.75 6.42
CA LEU A 154 8.41 1.46 6.96
C LEU A 154 9.01 0.32 6.15
N VAL A 155 10.22 0.51 5.62
CA VAL A 155 10.97 -0.46 4.83
C VAL A 155 12.13 -0.93 5.70
N VAL A 156 12.07 -2.19 6.13
CA VAL A 156 12.97 -2.74 7.13
C VAL A 156 14.14 -3.41 6.43
N HIS A 157 15.35 -3.01 6.81
CA HIS A 157 16.60 -3.59 6.34
C HIS A 157 17.27 -4.39 7.46
N GLY A 158 17.87 -5.53 7.10
CA GLY A 158 18.75 -6.27 8.00
C GLY A 158 20.05 -5.51 8.26
N ALA A 159 20.71 -5.76 9.39
CA ALA A 159 21.89 -5.02 9.85
C ALA A 159 23.04 -4.90 8.82
N ASN A 160 23.11 -5.82 7.86
CA ASN A 160 24.11 -5.83 6.79
C ASN A 160 23.49 -6.12 5.40
N GLU A 161 22.18 -5.97 5.24
CA GLU A 161 21.51 -6.24 3.97
C GLU A 161 21.28 -4.93 3.19
N GLU A 162 21.71 -4.88 1.93
CA GLU A 162 21.39 -3.77 1.02
C GLU A 162 19.93 -3.78 0.58
N ASP A 163 19.29 -4.95 0.68
CA ASP A 163 17.93 -5.18 0.25
C ASP A 163 16.98 -5.29 1.45
N PRO A 164 15.74 -4.80 1.30
CA PRO A 164 14.78 -4.82 2.38
C PRO A 164 14.28 -6.24 2.65
N VAL A 165 14.19 -6.59 3.93
CA VAL A 165 13.74 -7.90 4.41
C VAL A 165 12.25 -7.92 4.75
N ASP A 166 11.67 -6.77 5.08
CA ASP A 166 10.25 -6.64 5.43
C ASP A 166 9.73 -5.22 5.19
N ALA A 167 8.42 -5.03 5.30
CA ALA A 167 7.79 -3.73 5.33
C ALA A 167 6.66 -3.68 6.37
N ALA A 168 6.37 -2.49 6.89
CA ALA A 168 5.26 -2.27 7.82
C ALA A 168 4.47 -1.01 7.47
N LEU A 169 3.21 -0.95 7.91
CA LEU A 169 2.35 0.23 7.75
C LEU A 169 2.32 1.04 9.03
N LEU A 170 2.71 2.31 8.91
CA LEU A 170 2.59 3.33 9.94
C LEU A 170 1.43 4.25 9.59
N LEU A 171 0.48 4.40 10.51
CA LEU A 171 -0.60 5.40 10.44
C LEU A 171 -0.64 6.17 11.75
N GLU A 172 -0.75 7.50 11.66
CA GLU A 172 -0.84 8.39 12.83
C GLU A 172 0.27 8.13 13.87
N GLY A 173 1.48 7.90 13.35
CA GLY A 173 2.69 7.62 14.11
C GLY A 173 2.75 6.27 14.83
N ARG A 174 1.80 5.36 14.56
CA ARG A 174 1.77 4.02 15.15
C ARG A 174 1.97 2.94 14.09
N GLU A 175 2.70 1.90 14.44
CA GLU A 175 2.82 0.70 13.61
C GLU A 175 1.51 -0.10 13.66
N ILE A 176 0.71 0.06 12.62
CA ILE A 176 -0.62 -0.51 12.52
C ILE A 176 -0.57 -1.92 11.91
N MET A 177 0.35 -2.17 10.98
CA MET A 177 0.52 -3.49 10.37
C MET A 177 2.00 -3.83 10.17
N PRO A 178 2.62 -4.56 11.11
CA PRO A 178 3.94 -5.16 10.91
C PRO A 178 3.88 -6.30 9.88
N GLY A 179 5.03 -6.70 9.32
CA GLY A 179 5.15 -7.99 8.63
C GLY A 179 4.44 -8.07 7.29
N CYS A 180 4.46 -7.00 6.49
CA CYS A 180 3.86 -6.99 5.15
C CYS A 180 4.68 -7.80 4.12
N GLY A 181 5.91 -8.18 4.44
CA GLY A 181 6.80 -9.00 3.60
C GLY A 181 7.47 -8.25 2.45
N SER A 182 6.78 -7.32 1.77
CA SER A 182 7.39 -6.49 0.73
C SER A 182 6.75 -5.11 0.59
N THR A 183 7.51 -4.15 0.05
CA THR A 183 7.02 -2.79 -0.23
C THR A 183 5.78 -2.79 -1.12
N ALA A 184 5.73 -3.67 -2.12
CA ALA A 184 4.60 -3.76 -3.03
C ALA A 184 3.33 -4.27 -2.33
N LYS A 185 3.48 -5.26 -1.43
CA LYS A 185 2.37 -5.73 -0.63
C LYS A 185 1.94 -4.68 0.40
N ALA A 186 2.88 -3.98 1.02
CA ALA A 186 2.57 -2.85 1.91
C ALA A 186 1.77 -1.76 1.17
N CYS A 187 2.17 -1.35 -0.04
CA CYS A 187 1.40 -0.40 -0.87
C CYS A 187 -0.04 -0.91 -1.15
N THR A 188 -0.16 -2.20 -1.42
CA THR A 188 -1.46 -2.86 -1.68
C THR A 188 -2.36 -2.81 -0.44
N LEU A 189 -1.83 -3.22 0.72
CA LEU A 189 -2.56 -3.25 1.99
C LEU A 189 -2.89 -1.85 2.49
N LEU A 190 -2.02 -0.88 2.24
CA LEU A 190 -2.26 0.53 2.50
C LEU A 190 -3.48 1.04 1.72
N MET A 191 -3.60 0.69 0.43
CA MET A 191 -4.82 1.00 -0.33
C MET A 191 -6.05 0.36 0.32
N GLY A 192 -5.94 -0.88 0.81
CA GLY A 192 -7.02 -1.51 1.57
C GLY A 192 -7.42 -0.73 2.82
N LEU A 193 -6.45 -0.32 3.64
CA LEU A 193 -6.70 0.47 4.86
C LEU A 193 -7.29 1.84 4.58
N ILE A 194 -6.82 2.53 3.53
CA ILE A 194 -7.36 3.84 3.15
C ILE A 194 -8.87 3.75 2.90
N TYR A 195 -9.33 2.73 2.17
CA TYR A 195 -10.76 2.52 1.94
C TYR A 195 -11.49 2.04 3.20
N ALA A 196 -10.90 1.09 3.93
CA ALA A 196 -11.50 0.53 5.14
C ALA A 196 -11.74 1.60 6.21
N LEU A 197 -10.81 2.54 6.36
CA LEU A 197 -10.82 3.62 7.36
C LEU A 197 -11.26 4.99 6.78
N ASN A 198 -11.64 5.05 5.51
CA ASN A 198 -12.05 6.28 4.82
C ASN A 198 -11.01 7.42 4.93
N LEU A 199 -9.74 7.08 4.77
CA LEU A 199 -8.63 8.04 4.85
C LEU A 199 -8.52 8.88 3.58
N ALA A 200 -8.04 10.11 3.71
CA ALA A 200 -7.66 10.92 2.56
C ALA A 200 -6.30 10.48 2.00
N TYR A 201 -6.12 10.59 0.68
CA TYR A 201 -4.80 10.42 0.07
C TYR A 201 -3.86 11.57 0.48
N PRO A 202 -2.58 11.28 0.77
CA PRO A 202 -1.59 12.32 1.01
C PRO A 202 -1.47 13.28 -0.20
N PRO A 203 -1.61 14.60 -0.01
CA PRO A 203 -1.61 15.56 -1.13
C PRO A 203 -0.26 15.62 -1.86
N THR A 204 0.83 15.29 -1.17
CA THR A 204 2.19 15.19 -1.72
C THR A 204 2.37 14.02 -2.69
N LEU A 205 1.50 13.01 -2.62
CA LEU A 205 1.54 11.78 -3.41
C LEU A 205 0.28 11.60 -4.27
N ARG A 206 -0.44 12.69 -4.56
CA ARG A 206 -1.75 12.68 -5.24
C ARG A 206 -1.73 11.90 -6.56
N TYR A 207 -0.65 11.97 -7.34
CA TYR A 207 -0.55 11.30 -8.64
C TYR A 207 -0.22 9.83 -8.46
N THR A 208 0.61 9.47 -7.50
CA THR A 208 0.90 8.06 -7.16
C THR A 208 -0.37 7.35 -6.70
N PHE A 209 -1.13 7.95 -5.78
CA PHE A 209 -2.40 7.37 -5.34
C PHE A 209 -3.46 7.37 -6.44
N GLU A 210 -3.48 8.35 -7.34
CA GLU A 210 -4.34 8.30 -8.53
C GLU A 210 -3.98 7.12 -9.45
N VAL A 211 -2.69 6.82 -9.65
CA VAL A 211 -2.26 5.64 -10.43
C VAL A 211 -2.69 4.35 -9.73
N PHE A 212 -2.46 4.23 -8.43
CA PHE A 212 -2.86 3.05 -7.65
C PHE A 212 -4.36 2.82 -7.72
N GLN A 213 -5.16 3.86 -7.51
CA GLN A 213 -6.61 3.80 -7.55
C GLN A 213 -7.12 3.48 -8.96
N LYS A 214 -6.79 4.32 -9.95
CA LYS A 214 -7.47 4.30 -11.25
C LYS A 214 -6.84 3.35 -12.26
N LEU A 215 -5.51 3.22 -12.25
CA LEU A 215 -4.82 2.35 -13.21
C LEU A 215 -4.60 0.93 -12.67
N PHE A 216 -4.28 0.80 -11.38
CA PHE A 216 -3.99 -0.52 -10.80
C PHE A 216 -5.24 -1.20 -10.25
N LEU A 217 -6.10 -0.47 -9.56
CA LEU A 217 -7.34 -1.03 -9.01
C LEU A 217 -8.53 -0.84 -9.96
N GLY A 218 -8.43 0.01 -10.97
CA GLY A 218 -9.55 0.27 -11.90
C GLY A 218 -10.75 0.93 -11.20
N LEU A 219 -10.52 1.57 -10.05
CA LEU A 219 -11.53 2.30 -9.31
C LEU A 219 -11.72 3.70 -9.89
N ASP A 220 -12.92 4.25 -9.71
CA ASP A 220 -13.36 5.56 -10.21
C ASP A 220 -13.14 5.74 -11.72
N GLY A 221 -14.21 5.53 -12.49
CA GLY A 221 -14.28 5.82 -13.95
C GLY A 221 -14.19 7.31 -14.32
N ILE A 222 -13.66 8.14 -13.43
CA ILE A 222 -13.46 9.58 -13.62
C ILE A 222 -12.18 9.81 -14.45
N LYS A 223 -12.21 10.89 -15.23
CA LYS A 223 -11.07 11.45 -15.98
C LYS A 223 -9.79 11.44 -15.15
N LEU A 224 -8.72 10.92 -15.74
CA LEU A 224 -7.36 11.01 -15.19
C LEU A 224 -6.91 12.47 -15.21
N THR A 225 -6.13 12.88 -14.22
CA THR A 225 -5.43 14.17 -14.32
C THR A 225 -4.56 14.20 -15.57
N PRO A 226 -4.28 15.37 -16.18
CA PRO A 226 -3.47 15.44 -17.40
C PRO A 226 -2.11 14.74 -17.27
N LYS A 227 -1.52 14.77 -16.07
CA LYS A 227 -0.25 14.10 -15.77
C LYS A 227 -0.37 12.58 -15.81
N VAL A 228 -1.39 12.02 -15.15
CA VAL A 228 -1.62 10.56 -15.15
C VAL A 228 -2.16 10.08 -16.50
N GLN A 229 -2.93 10.91 -17.21
CA GLN A 229 -3.36 10.62 -18.57
C GLN A 229 -2.16 10.51 -19.52
N ALA A 230 -1.21 11.45 -19.45
CA ALA A 230 0.01 11.40 -20.23
C ALA A 230 0.84 10.14 -19.91
N LEU A 231 0.92 9.75 -18.64
CA LEU A 231 1.52 8.47 -18.27
C LEU A 231 0.76 7.30 -18.90
N ASN A 232 -0.56 7.21 -18.71
CA ASN A 232 -1.40 6.11 -19.18
C ASN A 232 -1.31 5.92 -20.70
N VAL A 233 -1.31 7.00 -21.49
CA VAL A 233 -1.10 6.92 -22.94
C VAL A 233 0.24 6.26 -23.26
N ASN A 234 1.31 6.64 -22.57
CA ASN A 234 2.64 6.03 -22.73
C ASN A 234 2.73 4.58 -22.20
N LEU A 235 1.81 4.16 -21.33
CA LEU A 235 1.68 2.78 -20.85
C LEU A 235 0.85 1.91 -21.80
N LEU A 236 -0.07 2.50 -22.56
CA LEU A 236 -0.95 1.79 -23.48
C LEU A 236 -0.42 1.75 -24.92
N SER A 237 0.36 2.76 -25.35
CA SER A 237 1.16 2.73 -26.57
C SER A 237 2.18 1.60 -26.55
#